data_AF-A0A382YVK8-F1
#
_entry.id   AF-A0A382YVK8-F1
#
_cell.length_a   1.000
_cell.length_b   1.000
_cell.length_c   1.000
_cell.angle_alpha   90.00
_cell.angle_beta   90.00
_cell.angle_gamma   90.00
#
_symmetry.space_group_name_H-M   'P 1'
#
loop_
_entity.id
_entity.type
_entity.pdbx_description
1 polymer ?
#
loop_
_entity_poly.entity_id
_entity_poly.type
_entity_poly.pdbx_seq_one_letter_code
_entity_poly.pdbx_strand_id
1 'polypeptide(L)'
;LKILSVFLILLIFAIPDVWAQVNIENDQYYVGNDGTIHIVGEILNDSDKPLNQVNILVTLYSGDSIIHQTNSETLTNVIMPGMKGVFDIIITENIDGIDRYVLDLDYKITNPKSQVIEITSSELRYAQFDNIIIKGTVANNGDITANMVKVIGTLYDKEGNVVAVSQIRMEPDYIRAND
;
A
#
# COMPACT_ATOMS: atom_id res chain seq x y z
N LEU A 1 47.20 -41.73 29.98
CA LEU A 1 46.64 -40.36 29.87
C LEU A 1 46.14 -40.16 28.44
N LYS A 2 44.83 -40.07 28.21
CA LYS A 2 44.24 -39.64 26.92
C LYS A 2 43.48 -38.34 27.20
N ILE A 3 43.91 -37.25 26.57
CA ILE A 3 43.23 -35.95 26.64
C ILE A 3 42.15 -35.97 25.56
N LEU A 4 40.90 -35.91 25.98
CA LEU A 4 39.74 -35.79 25.10
C LEU A 4 39.61 -34.31 24.71
N SER A 5 39.94 -33.98 23.46
CA SER A 5 39.74 -32.63 22.92
C SER A 5 38.28 -32.51 22.46
N VAL A 6 37.50 -31.67 23.13
CA VAL A 6 36.11 -31.38 22.74
C VAL A 6 36.14 -30.17 21.81
N PHE A 7 35.75 -30.37 20.55
CA PHE A 7 35.59 -29.30 19.57
C PHE A 7 34.17 -28.73 19.72
N LEU A 8 34.06 -27.48 20.14
CA LEU A 8 32.79 -26.75 20.20
C LEU A 8 32.47 -26.24 18.78
N ILE A 9 31.52 -26.88 18.09
CA ILE A 9 30.99 -26.39 16.82
C ILE A 9 29.97 -25.30 17.15
N LEU A 10 30.34 -24.04 16.94
CA LEU A 10 29.41 -22.92 16.93
C LEU A 10 28.56 -23.03 15.65
N LEU A 11 27.34 -23.56 15.77
CA LEU A 11 26.33 -23.49 14.72
C LEU A 11 25.84 -22.03 14.64
N ILE A 12 26.42 -21.26 13.72
CA ILE A 12 25.85 -19.99 13.29
C ILE A 12 24.65 -20.35 12.43
N PHE A 13 23.44 -20.30 13.01
CA PHE A 13 22.23 -20.21 12.20
C PHE A 13 22.25 -18.85 11.52
N ALA A 14 22.72 -18.79 10.27
CA ALA A 14 22.32 -17.72 9.38
C ALA A 14 20.83 -17.92 9.15
N ILE A 15 20.00 -17.22 9.93
CA ILE A 15 18.59 -17.06 9.60
C ILE A 15 18.62 -16.38 8.24
N PRO A 16 18.11 -16.99 7.16
CA PRO A 16 18.05 -16.27 5.89
C PRO A 16 17.18 -15.03 6.14
N ASP A 17 17.72 -13.84 5.87
CA ASP A 17 17.02 -12.54 5.85
C ASP A 17 15.91 -12.48 4.78
N VAL A 18 15.37 -13.63 4.38
CA VAL A 18 14.28 -13.81 3.43
C VAL A 18 12.98 -13.99 4.21
N TRP A 19 12.74 -13.09 5.15
CA TRP A 19 11.40 -12.83 5.68
C TRP A 19 10.97 -11.54 5.01
N ALA A 20 9.84 -11.57 4.31
CA ALA A 20 9.47 -10.66 3.24
C ALA A 20 9.90 -9.19 3.48
N GLN A 21 10.77 -8.67 2.60
CA GLN A 21 11.14 -7.25 2.55
C GLN A 21 9.99 -6.39 2.01
N VAL A 22 8.84 -6.98 1.69
CA VAL A 22 7.65 -6.30 1.21
C VAL A 22 6.45 -6.85 1.97
N ASN A 23 5.77 -6.01 2.73
CA ASN A 23 4.73 -6.44 3.67
C ASN A 23 3.45 -5.64 3.48
N ILE A 24 2.32 -6.32 3.67
CA ILE A 24 1.01 -5.68 3.83
C ILE A 24 0.91 -5.20 5.28
N GLU A 25 0.50 -3.96 5.48
CA GLU A 25 0.34 -3.35 6.80
C GLU A 25 -0.99 -2.61 6.90
N ASN A 26 -1.48 -2.46 8.14
CA ASN A 26 -2.59 -1.55 8.49
C ASN A 26 -3.87 -1.79 7.68
N ASP A 27 -4.11 -3.03 7.27
CA ASP A 27 -5.26 -3.36 6.44
C ASP A 27 -6.55 -3.45 7.25
N GLN A 28 -7.66 -3.09 6.60
CA GLN A 28 -8.97 -3.07 7.23
C GLN A 28 -10.07 -3.44 6.22
N TYR A 29 -11.01 -4.25 6.70
CA TYR A 29 -12.27 -4.56 6.02
C TYR A 29 -13.40 -3.67 6.54
N TYR A 30 -14.20 -3.11 5.64
CA TYR A 30 -15.47 -2.45 5.98
C TYR A 30 -16.51 -2.56 4.87
N VAL A 31 -17.77 -2.32 5.22
CA VAL A 31 -18.88 -2.24 4.27
C VAL A 31 -19.35 -0.80 4.19
N GLY A 32 -19.34 -0.24 2.99
CA GLY A 32 -19.84 1.09 2.70
C GLY A 32 -21.36 1.20 2.91
N ASN A 33 -21.87 2.43 3.03
CA ASN A 33 -23.31 2.68 3.19
C ASN A 33 -24.15 2.22 1.99
N ASP A 34 -23.51 2.03 0.83
CA ASP A 34 -24.08 1.49 -0.40
C ASP A 34 -24.05 -0.05 -0.47
N GLY A 35 -23.50 -0.71 0.55
CA GLY A 35 -23.33 -2.16 0.61
C GLY A 35 -22.06 -2.66 -0.09
N THR A 36 -21.25 -1.77 -0.67
CA THR A 36 -19.99 -2.13 -1.30
C THR A 36 -18.97 -2.54 -0.23
N ILE A 37 -18.30 -3.67 -0.44
CA ILE A 37 -17.25 -4.14 0.45
C ILE A 37 -15.93 -3.51 0.04
N HIS A 38 -15.19 -3.04 1.03
CA HIS A 38 -13.85 -2.49 0.87
C HIS A 38 -12.85 -3.24 1.73
N ILE A 39 -11.68 -3.52 1.15
CA ILE A 39 -10.49 -3.93 1.90
C ILE A 39 -9.37 -2.97 1.51
N VAL A 40 -8.99 -2.12 2.44
CA VAL A 40 -7.98 -1.07 2.27
C VAL A 40 -6.73 -1.42 3.08
N GLY A 41 -5.58 -0.87 2.70
CA GLY A 41 -4.35 -1.07 3.46
C GLY A 41 -3.13 -0.48 2.76
N GLU A 42 -1.96 -0.78 3.31
CA GLU A 42 -0.68 -0.31 2.82
C GLU A 42 0.25 -1.45 2.43
N ILE A 43 1.16 -1.19 1.50
CA ILE A 43 2.29 -2.05 1.17
C ILE A 43 3.57 -1.30 1.53
N LEU A 44 4.30 -1.77 2.55
CA LEU A 44 5.63 -1.28 2.86
C LEU A 44 6.65 -1.97 1.98
N ASN A 45 7.43 -1.21 1.22
CA ASN A 45 8.61 -1.72 0.53
C ASN A 45 9.86 -1.50 1.38
N ASP A 46 10.19 -2.47 2.23
CA ASP A 46 11.41 -2.50 3.05
C ASP A 46 12.62 -3.13 2.30
N SER A 47 12.47 -3.39 0.99
CA SER A 47 13.55 -3.88 0.15
C SER A 47 14.46 -2.76 -0.35
N ASP A 48 15.61 -3.13 -0.92
CA ASP A 48 16.52 -2.18 -1.55
C ASP A 48 16.17 -1.88 -3.02
N LYS A 49 15.05 -2.41 -3.54
CA LYS A 49 14.62 -2.25 -4.94
C LYS A 49 13.27 -1.53 -5.07
N PRO A 50 13.10 -0.63 -6.05
CA PRO A 50 11.79 -0.11 -6.42
C PRO A 50 10.87 -1.22 -6.95
N LEU A 51 9.60 -1.15 -6.59
CA LEU A 51 8.57 -2.11 -7.01
C LEU A 51 7.57 -1.43 -7.93
N ASN A 52 7.05 -2.15 -8.93
CA ASN A 52 5.88 -1.77 -9.71
C ASN A 52 4.96 -2.97 -9.95
N GLN A 53 3.80 -2.70 -10.55
CA GLN A 53 2.77 -3.72 -10.80
C GLN A 53 2.46 -4.52 -9.52
N VAL A 54 2.35 -3.80 -8.40
CA VAL A 54 2.10 -4.38 -7.09
C VAL A 54 0.61 -4.74 -7.03
N ASN A 55 0.33 -6.03 -7.10
CA ASN A 55 -1.01 -6.61 -7.16
C ASN A 55 -1.30 -7.35 -5.85
N ILE A 56 -2.44 -7.03 -5.26
CA ILE A 56 -2.94 -7.63 -4.03
C ILE A 56 -4.08 -8.56 -4.43
N LEU A 57 -3.91 -9.86 -4.18
CA LEU A 57 -4.96 -10.87 -4.32
C LEU A 57 -5.67 -11.01 -2.97
N VAL A 58 -6.99 -10.93 -2.96
CA VAL A 58 -7.80 -11.28 -1.80
C VAL A 58 -8.53 -12.60 -2.02
N THR A 59 -8.52 -13.43 -0.99
CA THR A 59 -9.36 -14.63 -0.89
C THR A 59 -10.29 -14.48 0.32
N LEU A 60 -11.60 -14.51 0.09
CA LEU A 60 -12.64 -14.44 1.13
C LEU A 60 -13.10 -15.85 1.51
N TYR A 61 -13.29 -16.07 2.81
CA TYR A 61 -13.69 -17.34 3.39
C TYR A 61 -14.99 -17.24 4.20
N SER A 62 -15.78 -18.32 4.14
CA SER A 62 -16.83 -18.65 5.10
C SER A 62 -16.50 -20.02 5.70
N GLY A 63 -16.18 -20.06 7.00
CA GLY A 63 -15.49 -21.18 7.63
C GLY A 63 -14.20 -21.55 6.86
N ASP A 64 -14.11 -22.80 6.42
CA ASP A 64 -12.98 -23.30 5.64
C ASP A 64 -13.18 -23.19 4.11
N SER A 65 -14.35 -22.71 3.65
CA SER A 65 -14.66 -22.61 2.22
C SER A 65 -14.27 -21.26 1.66
N ILE A 66 -13.58 -21.25 0.52
CA ILE A 66 -13.38 -20.05 -0.29
C ILE A 66 -14.71 -19.70 -0.95
N ILE A 67 -15.21 -18.50 -0.67
CA ILE A 67 -16.48 -18.00 -1.22
C ILE A 67 -16.26 -16.99 -2.34
N HIS A 68 -15.09 -16.34 -2.39
CA HIS A 68 -14.74 -15.39 -3.44
C HIS A 68 -13.24 -15.14 -3.52
N GLN A 69 -12.76 -14.77 -4.70
CA GLN A 69 -11.40 -14.31 -4.95
C GLN A 69 -11.41 -13.17 -5.96
N THR A 70 -10.66 -12.11 -5.66
CA THR A 70 -10.47 -10.97 -6.57
C THR A 70 -9.13 -10.30 -6.29
N ASN A 71 -8.73 -9.32 -7.09
CA ASN A 71 -7.49 -8.59 -6.91
C ASN A 71 -7.64 -7.09 -7.16
N SER A 72 -6.67 -6.32 -6.69
CA SER A 72 -6.50 -4.90 -7.01
C SER A 72 -5.02 -4.57 -7.08
N GLU A 73 -4.69 -3.43 -7.71
CA GLU A 73 -3.34 -2.90 -7.73
C GLU A 73 -3.20 -1.75 -6.74
N THR A 74 -1.96 -1.47 -6.30
CA THR A 74 -1.70 -0.26 -5.54
C THR A 74 -2.01 1.00 -6.36
N LEU A 75 -2.56 2.03 -5.70
CA LEU A 75 -2.90 3.30 -6.34
C LEU A 75 -1.65 4.04 -6.88
N THR A 76 -0.49 3.78 -6.25
CA THR A 76 0.82 4.27 -6.70
C THR A 76 1.45 3.30 -7.68
N ASN A 77 1.95 3.80 -8.82
CA ASN A 77 2.54 2.93 -9.85
C ASN A 77 3.91 2.34 -9.48
N VAL A 78 4.71 3.06 -8.68
CA VAL A 78 6.06 2.65 -8.25
C VAL A 78 6.21 2.93 -6.76
N ILE A 79 6.61 1.92 -5.99
CA ILE A 79 6.92 2.06 -4.56
C ILE A 79 8.44 2.00 -4.42
N MET A 80 9.08 3.12 -4.09
CA MET A 80 10.52 3.18 -3.87
C MET A 80 10.90 2.48 -2.55
N PRO A 81 12.18 2.07 -2.37
CA PRO A 81 12.69 1.59 -1.08
C PRO A 81 12.32 2.52 0.08
N GLY A 82 11.82 1.94 1.18
CA GLY A 82 11.38 2.64 2.39
C GLY A 82 10.05 3.39 2.26
N MET A 83 9.41 3.39 1.08
CA MET A 83 8.10 4.04 0.88
C MET A 83 6.95 3.05 1.00
N LYS A 84 5.75 3.61 1.19
CA LYS A 84 4.49 2.87 1.23
C LYS A 84 3.67 3.09 -0.05
N GLY A 85 3.11 2.02 -0.59
CA GLY A 85 1.98 2.07 -1.51
C GLY A 85 0.67 1.86 -0.74
N VAL A 86 -0.45 2.26 -1.32
CA VAL A 86 -1.78 2.02 -0.72
C VAL A 86 -2.70 1.36 -1.74
N PHE A 87 -3.67 0.58 -1.26
CA PHE A 87 -4.64 -0.11 -2.11
C PHE A 87 -6.06 0.03 -1.55
N ASP A 88 -7.03 -0.15 -2.46
CA ASP A 88 -8.45 -0.34 -2.16
C ASP A 88 -8.93 -1.51 -3.03
N ILE A 89 -9.36 -2.59 -2.40
CA ILE A 89 -10.04 -3.69 -3.07
C ILE A 89 -11.54 -3.47 -2.88
N ILE A 90 -12.21 -3.14 -3.99
CA ILE A 90 -13.63 -2.84 -4.03
C ILE A 90 -14.35 -4.09 -4.56
N ILE A 91 -15.26 -4.63 -3.76
CA ILE A 91 -16.09 -5.79 -4.11
C ILE A 91 -17.54 -5.33 -4.13
N THR A 92 -18.14 -5.35 -5.32
CA THR A 92 -19.52 -4.86 -5.56
C THR A 92 -20.54 -5.99 -5.59
N GLU A 93 -20.06 -7.22 -5.67
CA GLU A 93 -20.85 -8.43 -5.57
C GLU A 93 -21.43 -8.56 -4.17
N ASN A 94 -22.70 -8.95 -4.09
CA ASN A 94 -23.32 -9.27 -2.82
C ASN A 94 -22.80 -10.62 -2.33
N ILE A 95 -21.89 -10.59 -1.34
CA ILE A 95 -21.25 -11.74 -0.74
C ILE A 95 -21.56 -11.73 0.75
N ASP A 96 -22.40 -12.67 1.17
CA ASP A 96 -22.75 -12.87 2.58
C ASP A 96 -21.84 -13.91 3.25
N GLY A 97 -21.76 -13.87 4.58
CA GLY A 97 -21.11 -14.89 5.39
C GLY A 97 -19.57 -14.87 5.33
N ILE A 98 -18.97 -13.71 5.05
CA ILE A 98 -17.52 -13.52 5.13
C ILE A 98 -17.09 -13.55 6.60
N ASP A 99 -16.32 -14.56 6.96
CA ASP A 99 -15.75 -14.70 8.31
C ASP A 99 -14.31 -14.21 8.39
N ARG A 100 -13.57 -14.35 7.28
CA ARG A 100 -12.13 -14.06 7.20
C ARG A 100 -11.73 -13.77 5.76
N TYR A 101 -10.73 -12.92 5.58
CA TYR A 101 -10.03 -12.73 4.33
C TYR A 101 -8.54 -13.06 4.48
N VAL A 102 -7.88 -13.35 3.37
CA VAL A 102 -6.42 -13.50 3.26
C VAL A 102 -5.96 -12.63 2.11
N LEU A 103 -4.84 -11.94 2.30
CA LEU A 103 -4.20 -11.12 1.30
C LEU A 103 -2.87 -11.75 0.89
N ASP A 104 -2.68 -11.90 -0.42
CA ASP A 104 -1.42 -12.32 -1.04
C ASP A 104 -0.90 -11.19 -1.93
N LEU A 105 0.43 -11.09 -2.04
CA LEU A 105 1.10 -10.01 -2.74
C LEU A 105 1.93 -10.56 -3.91
N ASP A 106 1.77 -9.97 -5.09
CA ASP A 106 2.65 -10.15 -6.25
C ASP A 106 3.17 -8.79 -6.72
N TYR A 107 4.43 -8.73 -7.18
CA TYR A 107 5.06 -7.49 -7.62
C TYR A 107 6.23 -7.74 -8.55
N LYS A 108 6.67 -6.69 -9.25
CA LYS A 108 7.88 -6.71 -10.07
C LYS A 108 8.89 -5.67 -9.61
N ILE A 109 10.17 -6.04 -9.69
CA ILE A 109 11.28 -5.11 -9.49
C ILE A 109 11.39 -4.22 -10.74
N THR A 110 11.63 -2.93 -10.51
CA THR A 110 11.75 -1.94 -11.59
C THR A 110 12.91 -0.97 -11.37
N ASN A 111 13.13 -0.12 -12.36
CA ASN A 111 14.11 0.97 -12.25
C ASN A 111 13.56 2.10 -11.37
N PRO A 112 14.42 2.79 -10.61
CA PRO A 112 14.01 3.91 -9.79
C PRO A 112 13.39 5.03 -10.64
N LYS A 113 12.33 5.64 -10.10
CA LYS A 113 11.67 6.81 -10.69
C LYS A 113 12.08 8.06 -9.92
N SER A 114 12.28 9.17 -10.63
CA SER A 114 12.56 10.48 -10.05
C SER A 114 11.51 10.87 -9.00
N GLN A 115 11.96 11.32 -7.82
CA GLN A 115 11.14 11.73 -6.67
C GLN A 115 11.25 13.25 -6.46
N VAL A 116 10.84 14.01 -7.48
CA VAL A 116 10.94 15.49 -7.52
C VAL A 116 9.59 16.18 -7.40
N ILE A 117 8.50 15.41 -7.24
CA ILE A 117 7.17 15.94 -6.99
C ILE A 117 6.93 15.97 -5.48
N GLU A 118 6.51 17.12 -4.97
CA GLU A 118 6.39 17.38 -3.54
C GLU A 118 5.01 17.94 -3.20
N ILE A 119 4.41 17.48 -2.10
CA ILE A 119 3.25 18.13 -1.50
C ILE A 119 3.76 19.27 -0.62
N THR A 120 3.62 20.51 -1.09
CA THR A 120 4.16 21.71 -0.40
C THR A 120 3.21 22.25 0.67
N SER A 121 1.93 21.86 0.62
CA SER A 121 0.97 22.13 1.68
C SER A 121 -0.17 21.12 1.65
N SER A 122 -0.74 20.85 2.83
CA SER A 122 -1.99 20.11 2.97
C SER A 122 -2.81 20.66 4.14
N GLU A 123 -4.13 20.69 3.97
CA GLU A 123 -5.10 21.04 4.99
C GLU A 123 -6.27 20.05 4.94
N LEU A 124 -6.72 19.64 6.11
CA LEU A 124 -7.93 18.84 6.28
C LEU A 124 -9.02 19.74 6.86
N ARG A 125 -10.21 19.71 6.25
CA ARG A 125 -11.38 20.46 6.71
C ARG A 125 -12.61 19.56 6.73
N TYR A 126 -13.42 19.72 7.77
CA TYR A 126 -14.77 19.16 7.82
C TYR A 126 -15.72 20.03 7.00
N ALA A 127 -16.52 19.39 6.16
CA ALA A 127 -17.56 20.00 5.35
C ALA A 127 -18.95 19.54 5.83
N GLN A 128 -20.00 20.02 5.16
CA GLN A 128 -21.37 19.61 5.48
C GLN A 128 -21.55 18.10 5.28
N PHE A 129 -22.49 17.51 6.04
CA PHE A 129 -22.81 16.07 6.00
C PHE A 129 -21.62 15.16 6.35
N ASP A 130 -20.82 15.57 7.35
CA ASP A 130 -19.65 14.84 7.86
C ASP A 130 -18.59 14.48 6.80
N ASN A 131 -18.60 15.21 5.68
CA ASN A 131 -17.59 15.03 4.63
C ASN A 131 -16.24 15.60 5.08
N ILE A 132 -15.17 14.90 4.72
CA ILE A 132 -13.79 15.36 4.92
C ILE A 132 -13.25 15.84 3.58
N ILE A 133 -12.74 17.07 3.54
CA ILE A 133 -12.05 17.63 2.39
C ILE A 133 -10.57 17.76 2.72
N ILE A 134 -9.73 17.15 1.89
CA ILE A 134 -8.28 17.35 1.91
C ILE A 134 -7.93 18.25 0.73
N LYS A 135 -7.30 19.40 1.02
CA LYS A 135 -6.81 20.33 0.01
C LYS A 135 -5.31 20.50 0.19
N GLY A 136 -4.57 20.60 -0.90
CA GLY A 136 -3.13 20.81 -0.84
C GLY A 136 -2.60 21.48 -2.09
N THR A 137 -1.30 21.71 -2.10
CA THR A 137 -0.55 22.18 -3.27
C THR A 137 0.57 21.18 -3.56
N VAL A 138 0.77 20.89 -4.83
CA VAL A 138 1.81 19.99 -5.33
C VAL A 138 2.74 20.80 -6.22
N ALA A 139 4.05 20.68 -5.99
CA ALA A 139 5.08 21.31 -6.80
C ALA A 139 5.91 20.26 -7.53
N ASN A 140 6.48 20.64 -8.66
CA ASN A 140 7.44 19.84 -9.41
C ASN A 140 8.80 20.52 -9.39
N ASN A 141 9.66 20.06 -8.49
CA ASN A 141 11.03 20.53 -8.32
C ASN A 141 12.01 19.87 -9.32
N GLY A 142 11.50 19.24 -10.37
CA GLY A 142 12.28 18.60 -11.42
C GLY A 142 12.46 19.48 -12.65
N ASP A 143 13.41 19.08 -13.50
CA ASP A 143 13.73 19.80 -14.75
C ASP A 143 12.82 19.43 -15.93
N ILE A 144 11.85 18.53 -15.74
CA ILE A 144 10.93 18.07 -16.78
C ILE A 144 9.48 18.18 -16.31
N THR A 145 8.56 18.43 -17.24
CA THR A 145 7.11 18.42 -16.97
C THR A 145 6.64 17.04 -16.51
N ALA A 146 5.98 16.99 -15.35
CA ALA A 146 5.29 15.80 -14.88
C ALA A 146 3.89 15.72 -15.52
N ASN A 147 3.51 14.54 -16.01
CA ASN A 147 2.23 14.30 -16.65
C ASN A 147 1.47 13.19 -15.91
N MET A 148 0.14 13.18 -16.07
CA MET A 148 -0.77 12.23 -15.42
C MET A 148 -0.58 12.22 -13.89
N VAL A 149 -0.43 13.41 -13.30
CA VAL A 149 -0.18 13.54 -11.86
C VAL A 149 -1.43 13.12 -11.09
N LYS A 150 -1.25 12.13 -10.22
CA LYS A 150 -2.27 11.68 -9.27
C LYS A 150 -1.85 12.09 -7.87
N VAL A 151 -2.80 12.56 -7.09
CA VAL A 151 -2.65 12.79 -5.65
C VAL A 151 -3.44 11.71 -4.94
N ILE A 152 -2.81 11.07 -3.98
CA ILE A 152 -3.40 10.00 -3.17
C ILE A 152 -3.46 10.51 -1.73
N GLY A 153 -4.63 10.40 -1.11
CA GLY A 153 -4.85 10.69 0.30
C GLY A 153 -5.23 9.41 1.04
N THR A 154 -4.58 9.20 2.18
CA THR A 154 -4.86 8.07 3.08
C THR A 154 -5.27 8.63 4.44
N LEU A 155 -6.38 8.13 4.96
CA LEU A 155 -6.86 8.45 6.30
C LEU A 155 -6.59 7.26 7.22
N TYR A 156 -6.14 7.58 8.44
CA TYR A 156 -5.84 6.61 9.47
C TYR A 156 -6.72 6.84 10.69
N ASP A 157 -7.08 5.77 11.38
CA ASP A 157 -7.64 5.89 12.73
C ASP A 157 -6.56 6.24 13.76
N LYS A 158 -6.97 6.33 15.03
CA LYS A 158 -6.08 6.61 16.17
C LYS A 158 -5.05 5.50 16.46
N GLU A 159 -5.29 4.29 15.95
CA GLU A 159 -4.45 3.10 16.14
C GLU A 159 -3.45 2.94 14.98
N GLY A 160 -3.65 3.69 13.89
CA GLY A 160 -2.80 3.69 12.71
C GLY A 160 -3.32 2.80 11.58
N ASN A 161 -4.54 2.25 11.69
CA ASN A 161 -5.14 1.45 10.62
C ASN A 161 -5.66 2.35 9.50
N VAL A 162 -5.54 1.91 8.24
CA VAL A 162 -6.12 2.63 7.11
C VAL A 162 -7.63 2.50 7.15
N VAL A 163 -8.34 3.63 7.24
CA VAL A 163 -9.81 3.66 7.25
C VAL A 163 -10.41 4.07 5.92
N ALA A 164 -9.65 4.81 5.10
CA ALA A 164 -10.08 5.23 3.78
C ALA A 164 -8.88 5.64 2.94
N VAL A 165 -8.97 5.37 1.64
CA VAL A 165 -8.05 5.90 0.64
C VAL A 165 -8.83 6.62 -0.44
N SER A 166 -8.23 7.65 -1.02
CA SER A 166 -8.81 8.37 -2.14
C SER A 166 -7.71 8.77 -3.11
N GLN A 167 -8.01 8.73 -4.40
CA GLN A 167 -7.13 9.26 -5.44
C GLN A 167 -7.87 10.28 -6.29
N ILE A 168 -7.15 11.33 -6.68
CA ILE A 168 -7.61 12.29 -7.67
C ILE A 168 -6.54 12.48 -8.74
N ARG A 169 -6.97 12.69 -9.98
CA ARG A 169 -6.09 13.23 -11.03
C ARG A 169 -6.12 14.74 -10.91
N MET A 170 -4.96 15.37 -11.00
CA MET A 170 -4.90 16.84 -11.02
C MET A 170 -5.54 17.38 -12.29
N GLU A 171 -6.10 18.59 -12.20
CA GLU A 171 -6.55 19.38 -13.34
C GLU A 171 -5.88 20.77 -13.27
N PRO A 172 -5.01 21.13 -14.24
CA PRO A 172 -4.56 20.31 -15.37
C PRO A 172 -3.79 19.06 -14.93
N ASP A 173 -3.74 18.04 -15.77
CA ASP A 173 -3.13 16.74 -15.46
C ASP A 173 -1.59 16.73 -15.57
N TYR A 174 -0.98 17.93 -15.61
CA TYR A 174 0.46 18.13 -15.67
C TYR A 174 0.91 19.26 -14.74
N ILE A 175 2.18 19.18 -14.31
CA ILE A 175 2.88 20.25 -13.58
C ILE A 175 4.20 20.50 -14.32
N ARG A 176 4.47 21.75 -14.73
CA ARG A 176 5.71 22.06 -15.47
C ARG A 176 6.93 21.93 -14.56
N ALA A 177 8.10 21.93 -15.15
CA ALA A 177 9.35 21.97 -14.41
C ALA A 177 9.45 23.26 -13.57
N ASN A 178 9.77 23.12 -12.28
CA ASN A 178 9.93 24.20 -11.30
C ASN A 178 8.66 25.04 -11.04
N ASP A 179 7.48 24.43 -11.20
CA ASP A 179 6.16 25.02 -10.87
C ASP A 179 5.60 24.47 -9.55
#